data_AF-T2IPQ9-F1
#
_entry.id   AF-T2IPQ9-F1
#
_cell.length_a   1.000
_cell.length_b   1.000
_cell.length_c   1.000
_cell.angle_alpha   90.00
_cell.angle_beta   90.00
_cell.angle_gamma   90.00
#
_symmetry.space_group_name_H-M   'P 1'
#
loop_
_entity.id
_entity.type
_entity.pdbx_description
1 polymer ?
#
loop_
_entity_poly.entity_id
_entity_poly.type
_entity_poly.pdbx_seq_one_letter_code
_entity_poly.pdbx_strand_id
1 'polypeptide(L)'
;MNQLSWYDASEEVKELLILATDNWENSSLAEQYINQALEKAGNNMDVLVGAYRFFFYKNKTEIALKIAREVLRLIEKKENLPLKWEQLQPIFKGASKRNKYQTLYQCLCLSRLYLSKNGSN
;
A
#
# COMPACT_ATOMS: atom_id res chain seq x y z
N MET A 1 -13.48 -19.95 8.64
CA MET A 1 -12.57 -19.96 7.47
C MET A 1 -11.60 -18.81 7.65
N ASN A 2 -10.30 -19.06 7.70
CA ASN A 2 -9.30 -18.00 7.90
C ASN A 2 -9.14 -17.21 6.59
N GLN A 3 -9.95 -16.16 6.40
CA GLN A 3 -10.11 -15.41 5.14
C GLN A 3 -8.81 -14.76 4.65
N LEU A 4 -7.78 -14.67 5.51
CA LEU A 4 -6.48 -14.07 5.23
C LEU A 4 -5.32 -15.02 5.55
N SER A 5 -5.50 -16.34 5.36
CA SER A 5 -4.45 -17.34 5.60
C SER A 5 -3.18 -17.15 4.76
N TRP A 6 -3.30 -16.47 3.62
CA TRP A 6 -2.21 -16.14 2.69
C TRP A 6 -1.54 -14.79 2.98
N TYR A 7 -2.06 -14.04 3.95
CA TYR A 7 -1.61 -12.70 4.30
C TYR A 7 -0.57 -12.76 5.41
N ASP A 8 0.62 -12.22 5.14
CA ASP A 8 1.77 -12.29 6.05
C ASP A 8 1.65 -11.26 7.18
N ALA A 9 0.67 -11.40 8.07
CA ALA A 9 0.49 -10.57 9.26
C ALA A 9 0.00 -11.38 10.46
N SER A 10 0.08 -10.81 11.67
CA SER A 10 -0.50 -11.44 12.86
C SER A 10 -2.03 -11.54 12.74
N GLU A 11 -2.63 -12.51 13.43
CA GLU A 11 -4.10 -12.67 13.43
C GLU A 11 -4.80 -11.41 13.96
N GLU A 12 -4.23 -10.74 14.96
CA GLU A 12 -4.76 -9.46 15.45
C GLU A 12 -4.80 -8.37 14.35
N VAL A 13 -3.76 -8.29 13.52
CA VAL A 13 -3.74 -7.34 12.40
C VAL A 13 -4.78 -7.73 11.34
N LYS A 14 -4.93 -9.02 11.05
CA LYS A 14 -5.95 -9.51 10.10
C LYS A 14 -7.36 -9.19 10.58
N GLU A 15 -7.64 -9.39 11.87
CA GLU A 15 -8.93 -9.03 12.48
C GLU A 15 -9.23 -7.53 12.34
N LEU A 16 -8.24 -6.67 12.60
CA LEU A 16 -8.39 -5.23 12.41
C LEU A 16 -8.69 -4.85 10.95
N LEU A 17 -8.04 -5.50 9.98
CA LEU A 17 -8.30 -5.26 8.56
C LEU A 17 -9.71 -5.73 8.13
N ILE A 18 -10.18 -6.84 8.71
CA ILE A 18 -11.56 -7.32 8.50
C ILE A 18 -12.55 -6.31 9.09
N LEU A 19 -12.34 -5.87 10.33
CA LEU A 19 -13.19 -4.87 10.98
C LEU A 19 -13.24 -3.54 10.21
N ALA A 20 -12.12 -3.11 9.64
CA ALA A 20 -12.08 -1.93 8.77
C ALA A 20 -12.94 -2.11 7.51
N THR A 21 -12.96 -3.31 6.94
CA THR A 21 -13.74 -3.64 5.75
C THR A 21 -15.23 -3.73 6.07
N ASP A 22 -15.59 -4.40 7.17
CA ASP A 22 -16.98 -4.55 7.62
C ASP A 22 -17.60 -3.19 7.98
N ASN A 23 -16.79 -2.26 8.47
CA ASN A 23 -17.21 -0.91 8.82
C ASN A 23 -16.94 0.11 7.70
N TRP A 24 -16.79 -0.35 6.45
CA TRP A 24 -16.43 0.53 5.33
C TRP A 24 -17.27 1.80 5.28
N GLU A 25 -18.59 1.72 5.43
CA GLU A 25 -19.47 2.91 5.40
C GLU A 25 -19.21 3.89 6.56
N ASN A 26 -18.84 3.38 7.74
CA ASN A 26 -18.43 4.21 8.87
C ASN A 26 -16.95 4.58 8.76
N SER A 27 -16.68 5.60 7.96
CA SER A 27 -15.31 6.01 7.61
C SER A 27 -14.44 6.32 8.83
N SER A 28 -14.98 6.94 9.89
CA SER A 28 -14.21 7.22 11.11
C SER A 28 -13.79 5.94 11.81
N LEU A 29 -14.69 4.96 11.93
CA LEU A 29 -14.40 3.70 12.63
C LEU A 29 -13.49 2.80 11.79
N ALA A 30 -13.73 2.70 10.49
CA ALA A 30 -12.87 1.95 9.58
C ALA A 30 -11.43 2.49 9.58
N GLU A 31 -11.27 3.81 9.58
CA GLU A 31 -9.95 4.43 9.66
C GLU A 31 -9.23 4.13 10.98
N GLN A 32 -9.94 4.12 12.10
CA GLN A 32 -9.35 3.74 13.38
C GLN A 32 -8.80 2.32 13.34
N TYR A 33 -9.53 1.37 12.76
CA TYR A 33 -9.05 0.00 12.61
C TYR A 33 -7.84 -0.10 11.69
N ILE A 34 -7.81 0.62 10.57
CA ILE A 34 -6.63 0.67 9.68
C ILE A 34 -5.41 1.24 10.40
N ASN A 35 -5.58 2.33 11.16
CA ASN A 35 -4.47 2.95 11.89
C ASN A 35 -3.92 2.01 12.99
N GLN A 36 -4.80 1.32 13.73
CA GLN A 36 -4.38 0.29 14.69
C GLN A 36 -3.63 -0.86 14.00
N ALA A 37 -4.09 -1.29 12.82
CA ALA A 37 -3.41 -2.33 12.04
C ALA A 37 -2.00 -1.86 11.62
N LEU A 38 -1.86 -0.60 11.18
CA LEU A 38 -0.57 -0.01 10.81
C LEU A 38 0.41 0.06 12.00
N GLU A 39 -0.07 0.48 13.17
CA GLU A 39 0.76 0.56 14.38
C GLU A 39 1.29 -0.82 14.79
N LYS A 40 0.45 -1.86 14.71
CA LYS A 40 0.81 -3.23 15.10
C LYS A 40 1.66 -3.95 14.06
N ALA A 41 1.45 -3.67 12.77
CA ALA A 41 2.16 -4.35 11.69
C ALA A 41 3.55 -3.78 11.41
N GLY A 42 3.86 -2.58 11.89
CA GLY A 42 5.13 -1.90 11.64
C GLY A 42 5.42 -1.77 10.14
N ASN A 43 6.56 -2.28 9.68
CA ASN A 43 6.98 -2.19 8.29
C ASN A 43 6.48 -3.34 7.41
N ASN A 44 5.37 -3.98 7.78
CA ASN A 44 4.79 -5.04 6.98
C ASN A 44 4.26 -4.51 5.64
N MET A 45 4.80 -5.04 4.55
CA MET A 45 4.52 -4.54 3.21
C MET A 45 3.07 -4.76 2.77
N ASP A 46 2.49 -5.89 3.11
CA ASP A 46 1.13 -6.21 2.72
C ASP A 46 0.14 -5.29 3.43
N VAL A 47 0.37 -5.01 4.72
CA VAL A 47 -0.44 -4.08 5.53
C VAL A 47 -0.34 -2.65 5.03
N LEU A 48 0.87 -2.20 4.69
CA LEU A 48 1.05 -0.87 4.11
C LEU A 48 0.33 -0.75 2.74
N VAL A 49 0.40 -1.77 1.89
CA VAL A 49 -0.30 -1.77 0.59
C VAL A 49 -1.82 -1.80 0.78
N GLY A 50 -2.33 -2.57 1.74
CA GLY A 50 -3.74 -2.60 2.12
C GLY A 50 -4.24 -1.24 2.60
N ALA A 51 -3.51 -0.61 3.53
CA ALA A 51 -3.83 0.72 4.03
C ALA A 51 -3.78 1.79 2.93
N TYR A 52 -2.77 1.74 2.05
CA TYR A 52 -2.70 2.61 0.88
C TYR A 52 -3.98 2.53 0.04
N ARG A 53 -4.43 1.31 -0.31
CA ARG A 53 -5.65 1.09 -1.10
C ARG A 53 -6.88 1.62 -0.39
N PHE A 54 -6.99 1.36 0.91
CA PHE A 54 -8.08 1.87 1.75
C PHE A 54 -8.17 3.41 1.67
N PHE A 55 -7.09 4.11 1.99
CA PHE A 55 -7.09 5.59 1.98
C PHE A 55 -7.25 6.17 0.58
N PHE A 56 -6.73 5.48 -0.45
CA PHE A 56 -6.93 5.87 -1.84
C PHE A 56 -8.41 5.84 -2.23
N TYR A 57 -9.10 4.73 -1.96
CA TYR A 57 -10.53 4.61 -2.25
C TYR A 57 -11.42 5.50 -1.36
N LYS A 58 -10.94 5.89 -0.18
CA LYS A 58 -11.58 6.89 0.69
C LYS A 58 -11.30 8.35 0.28
N ASN A 59 -10.65 8.59 -0.86
CA ASN A 59 -10.24 9.92 -1.33
C ASN A 59 -9.34 10.68 -0.33
N LYS A 60 -8.68 9.98 0.61
CA LYS A 60 -7.72 10.54 1.55
C LYS A 60 -6.32 10.53 0.97
N THR A 61 -6.15 11.27 -0.12
CA THR A 61 -5.00 11.05 -0.99
C THR A 61 -3.68 11.47 -0.35
N GLU A 62 -3.66 12.47 0.52
CA GLU A 62 -2.45 12.85 1.26
C GLU A 62 -1.90 11.69 2.11
N ILE A 63 -2.79 10.98 2.81
CA ILE A 63 -2.43 9.81 3.63
C ILE A 63 -1.97 8.66 2.74
N ALA A 64 -2.70 8.38 1.65
CA ALA A 64 -2.33 7.37 0.69
C ALA A 64 -0.92 7.64 0.11
N LEU A 65 -0.61 8.90 -0.23
CA LEU A 65 0.71 9.30 -0.73
C LEU A 65 1.80 9.10 0.31
N LYS A 66 1.55 9.42 1.58
CA LYS A 66 2.49 9.19 2.67
C LYS A 66 2.85 7.71 2.79
N ILE A 67 1.83 6.84 2.76
CA ILE A 67 2.03 5.39 2.84
C ILE A 67 2.76 4.86 1.59
N ALA A 68 2.40 5.32 0.40
CA ALA A 68 3.08 4.94 -0.84
C ALA A 68 4.57 5.28 -0.82
N ARG A 69 4.96 6.43 -0.26
CA ARG A 69 6.36 6.81 -0.07
C ARG A 69 7.08 5.88 0.90
N GLU A 70 6.43 5.46 1.98
CA GLU A 70 7.01 4.53 2.95
C GLU A 70 7.28 3.16 2.32
N VAL A 71 6.27 2.62 1.63
CA VAL A 71 6.37 1.36 0.87
C VAL A 71 7.54 1.41 -0.10
N LEU A 72 7.74 2.54 -0.78
CA LEU A 72 8.83 2.70 -1.72
C LEU A 72 10.21 2.66 -1.09
N ARG A 73 10.41 3.35 0.04
CA ARG A 73 11.68 3.31 0.77
C ARG A 73 12.01 1.90 1.25
N LEU A 74 11.01 1.16 1.72
CA LEU A 74 11.21 -0.22 2.17
C LEU A 74 11.69 -1.13 1.03
N ILE A 75 11.29 -0.83 -0.21
CA ILE A 75 11.62 -1.66 -1.37
C ILE A 75 12.94 -1.29 -2.01
N GLU A 76 13.23 0.00 -2.07
CA GLU A 76 14.58 0.46 -2.37
C GLU A 76 15.59 -0.24 -1.43
N LYS A 77 15.30 -0.27 -0.13
CA LYS A 77 16.15 -0.95 0.86
C LYS A 77 16.21 -2.47 0.70
N LYS A 78 15.09 -3.12 0.41
CA LYS A 78 15.00 -4.60 0.39
C LYS A 78 15.50 -5.22 -0.91
N GLU A 79 15.18 -4.60 -2.04
CA GLU A 79 15.39 -5.15 -3.37
C GLU A 79 16.51 -4.43 -4.14
N ASN A 80 17.10 -3.37 -3.54
CA ASN A 80 18.12 -2.52 -4.17
C ASN A 80 17.68 -1.99 -5.54
N LEU A 81 16.40 -1.64 -5.65
CA LEU A 81 15.80 -1.16 -6.89
C LEU A 81 15.92 0.36 -6.99
N PRO A 82 16.19 0.91 -8.19
CA PRO A 82 16.22 2.35 -8.38
C PRO A 82 14.83 2.95 -8.17
N LEU A 83 14.74 4.09 -7.49
CA LEU A 83 13.46 4.82 -7.34
C LEU A 83 13.04 5.58 -8.60
N LYS A 84 13.95 5.76 -9.57
CA LYS A 84 13.64 6.46 -10.83
C LYS A 84 12.88 5.55 -11.77
N TRP A 85 11.73 6.06 -12.24
CA TRP A 85 10.81 5.34 -13.10
C TRP A 85 11.46 4.85 -14.40
N GLU A 86 12.30 5.69 -14.99
CA GLU A 86 12.99 5.45 -16.25
C GLU A 86 13.96 4.26 -16.12
N GLN A 87 14.49 4.03 -14.92
CA GLN A 87 15.40 2.93 -14.61
C GLN A 87 14.64 1.65 -14.21
N LEU A 88 13.42 1.78 -13.68
CA LEU A 88 12.54 0.67 -13.31
C LEU A 88 11.85 0.01 -14.51
N GLN A 89 11.44 0.81 -15.50
CA GLN A 89 10.76 0.33 -16.72
C GLN A 89 11.41 -0.88 -17.39
N PRO A 90 12.73 -0.88 -17.71
CA PRO A 90 13.37 -2.00 -18.37
C PRO A 90 13.42 -3.27 -17.49
N ILE A 91 13.61 -3.11 -16.17
CA ILE A 91 13.65 -4.22 -15.21
C ILE A 91 12.30 -4.96 -15.19
N PHE A 92 11.20 -4.22 -15.19
CA PHE A 92 9.86 -4.81 -15.18
C PHE A 92 9.44 -5.40 -16.53
N LYS A 93 9.92 -4.86 -17.65
CA LYS A 93 9.64 -5.44 -18.99
C LYS A 93 10.34 -6.78 -19.22
N GLY A 94 11.49 -7.01 -18.58
CA GLY A 94 12.26 -8.26 -18.69
C GLY A 94 11.86 -9.36 -17.68
N ALA A 95 11.15 -9.02 -16.61
CA ALA A 95 10.79 -9.96 -15.56
C ALA A 95 9.54 -10.78 -15.93
N SER A 96 9.72 -12.03 -16.38
CA SER A 96 8.59 -12.95 -16.67
C SER A 96 7.81 -13.39 -15.41
N LYS A 97 8.32 -13.08 -14.21
CA LYS A 97 7.65 -13.35 -12.94
C LYS A 97 6.77 -12.18 -12.53
N ARG A 98 5.47 -12.26 -12.85
CA ARG A 98 4.39 -11.49 -12.20
C ARG A 98 4.40 -11.81 -10.70
N ASN A 99 5.16 -11.03 -9.93
CA ASN A 99 5.31 -11.22 -8.50
C ASN A 99 4.72 -10.00 -7.76
N LYS A 100 4.56 -10.12 -6.43
CA LYS A 100 4.05 -9.12 -5.46
C LYS A 100 4.38 -7.63 -5.73
N TYR A 101 5.48 -7.35 -6.43
CA TYR A 101 5.92 -6.02 -6.86
C TYR A 101 5.04 -5.34 -7.93
N GLN A 102 4.13 -6.05 -8.60
CA GLN A 102 3.25 -5.45 -9.64
C GLN A 102 2.10 -4.61 -9.04
N THR A 103 1.53 -5.04 -7.92
CA THR A 103 0.62 -4.20 -7.12
C THR A 103 1.32 -2.93 -6.65
N LEU A 104 2.60 -3.07 -6.32
CA LEU A 104 3.42 -1.99 -5.82
C LEU A 104 3.75 -0.96 -6.89
N TYR A 105 4.02 -1.45 -8.10
CA TYR A 105 4.13 -0.66 -9.31
C TYR A 105 2.85 0.15 -9.57
N GLN A 106 1.66 -0.43 -9.37
CA GLN A 106 0.40 0.32 -9.48
C GLN A 106 0.31 1.44 -8.43
N CYS A 107 0.70 1.17 -7.17
CA CYS A 107 0.75 2.20 -6.11
C CYS A 107 1.69 3.36 -6.47
N LEU A 108 2.84 3.02 -7.07
CA LEU A 108 3.84 3.95 -7.60
C LEU A 108 3.33 4.82 -8.75
N CYS A 109 2.70 4.19 -9.75
CA CYS A 109 2.18 4.90 -10.92
C CYS A 109 1.02 5.82 -10.52
N LEU A 110 0.12 5.36 -9.65
CA LEU A 110 -1.06 6.12 -9.23
C LEU A 110 -0.71 7.29 -8.33
N SER A 111 0.21 7.11 -7.37
CA SER A 111 0.69 8.19 -6.52
C SER A 111 1.35 9.32 -7.34
N ARG A 112 2.14 8.98 -8.36
CA ARG A 112 2.76 9.98 -9.25
C ARG A 112 1.79 10.62 -10.25
N LEU A 113 0.83 9.87 -10.80
CA LEU A 113 -0.22 10.45 -11.66
C LEU A 113 -1.06 11.48 -10.89
N TYR A 114 -1.37 11.20 -9.62
CA TYR A 114 -2.09 12.13 -8.75
C TYR A 114 -1.25 13.36 -8.41
N LEU A 115 0.02 13.18 -8.00
CA LEU A 115 0.95 14.29 -7.75
C LEU A 115 1.19 15.14 -9.00
N SER A 116 1.21 14.54 -10.19
CA SER A 116 1.37 15.27 -11.46
C SER A 116 0.13 16.06 -11.86
N LYS A 117 -1.07 15.65 -11.44
CA LYS A 117 -2.33 16.36 -11.73
C LYS A 117 -2.64 17.46 -10.72
N ASN A 118 -2.17 17.33 -9.48
CA ASN A 118 -2.39 18.31 -8.41
C ASN A 118 -1.14 19.14 -8.06
N GLY A 119 0.00 18.89 -8.70
CA GLY A 119 1.26 19.61 -8.53
C GLY A 119 1.54 20.67 -9.60
N SER A 120 0.51 21.16 -10.28
CA SER A 120 0.58 22.39 -11.08
C SER A 120 -0.05 23.54 -10.29
N ASN A 121 0.69 24.02 -9.28
CA ASN A 121 0.65 25.41 -8.85
C ASN A 121 2.00 25.75 -8.17
#